data_AF-A0A4R3N533-F1
#
_entry.id   AF-A0A4R3N533-F1
#
_cell.length_a   1.000
_cell.length_b   1.000
_cell.length_c   1.000
_cell.angle_alpha   90.00
_cell.angle_beta   90.00
_cell.angle_gamma   90.00
#
_symmetry.space_group_name_H-M   'P 1'
#
loop_
_entity.id
_entity.type
_entity.pdbx_description
1 polymer ?
#
loop_
_entity_poly.entity_id
_entity_poly.type
_entity_poly.pdbx_seq_one_letter_code
_entity_poly.pdbx_strand_id
1 'polypeptide(L)'
;MKDMTLNMQDIARSGHVTRWHSVRCARSQTLAEHHYLVTMIARELIQRILGDALPAETRLLALEYALTHDAPELLMGDLPSPLKRRIAEIAGHADPLLRIEREIAPEIAARRDALQGSALAAIIKLADLMDACLFIREEGIGRHATVVAEKTETALRDKILESQRRFADLDWSHATKLYVQMRGESGTDNRLLFEGSL
;
A
#
# COMPACT_ATOMS: atom_id res chain seq x y z
N MET A 1 12.58 24.47 16.76
CA MET A 1 11.34 24.25 15.99
C MET A 1 10.35 23.59 16.93
N LYS A 2 9.07 24.00 16.96
CA LYS A 2 8.02 23.28 17.70
C LYS A 2 7.97 21.83 17.21
N ASP A 3 7.64 20.88 18.09
CA ASP A 3 7.46 19.46 17.75
C ASP A 3 6.44 19.33 16.62
N MET A 4 6.95 19.12 15.40
CA MET A 4 6.19 19.06 14.15
C MET A 4 5.72 17.61 13.90
N THR A 5 5.23 16.95 14.95
CA THR A 5 4.77 15.56 14.87
C THR A 5 3.29 15.51 14.53
N LEU A 6 2.87 14.49 13.77
CA LEU A 6 1.45 14.24 13.49
C LEU A 6 0.63 14.18 14.78
N ASN A 7 -0.55 14.79 14.76
CA ASN A 7 -1.53 14.69 15.83
C ASN A 7 -2.89 14.21 15.30
N MET A 8 -3.85 14.01 16.20
CA MET A 8 -5.17 13.48 15.84
C MET A 8 -6.00 14.40 14.92
N GLN A 9 -5.73 15.71 14.89
CA GLN A 9 -6.37 16.59 13.91
C GLN A 9 -5.86 16.31 12.50
N ASP A 10 -4.58 15.95 12.36
CA ASP A 10 -4.00 15.57 11.07
C ASP A 10 -4.60 14.23 10.62
N ILE A 11 -4.69 13.25 11.52
CA ILE A 11 -5.34 11.96 11.25
C ILE A 11 -6.81 12.13 10.82
N ALA A 12 -7.54 13.04 11.46
CA ALA A 12 -8.93 13.34 11.11
C ALA A 12 -9.09 13.91 9.69
N ARG A 13 -8.02 14.46 9.08
CA ARG A 13 -8.01 14.96 7.70
C ARG A 13 -7.67 13.90 6.66
N SER A 14 -7.41 12.64 7.07
CA SER A 14 -7.09 11.54 6.15
C SER A 14 -8.19 11.26 5.11
N GLY A 15 -9.45 11.58 5.44
CA GLY A 15 -10.57 11.53 4.50
C GLY A 15 -10.62 12.66 3.47
N HIS A 16 -9.70 13.63 3.52
CA HIS A 16 -9.67 14.78 2.60
C HIS A 16 -8.43 14.82 1.72
N VAL A 17 -7.32 14.24 2.17
CA VAL A 17 -6.08 14.17 1.37
C VAL A 17 -6.27 13.10 0.30
N THR A 18 -6.18 13.50 -0.97
CA THR A 18 -6.47 12.63 -2.10
C THR A 18 -5.20 12.16 -2.81
N ARG A 19 -5.30 10.96 -3.39
CA ARG A 19 -4.27 10.35 -4.24
C ARG A 19 -4.61 10.52 -5.71
N TRP A 20 -3.66 10.18 -6.59
CA TRP A 20 -3.84 10.12 -8.05
C TRP A 20 -4.01 11.46 -8.76
N HIS A 21 -3.66 12.59 -8.13
CA HIS A 21 -3.80 13.93 -8.72
C HIS A 21 -3.02 14.14 -10.04
N SER A 22 -2.05 13.26 -10.36
CA SER A 22 -1.30 13.27 -11.63
C SER A 22 -1.90 12.40 -12.74
N VAL A 23 -2.98 11.66 -12.45
CA VAL A 23 -3.65 10.76 -13.39
C VAL A 23 -5.13 11.09 -13.41
N ARG A 24 -5.74 11.12 -14.61
CA ARG A 24 -7.19 11.35 -14.70
C ARG A 24 -7.93 10.11 -14.20
N CYS A 25 -8.72 10.28 -13.14
CA CYS A 25 -9.59 9.24 -12.58
C CYS A 25 -11.05 9.70 -12.52
N ALA A 26 -12.00 8.77 -12.51
CA ALA A 26 -13.44 9.03 -12.44
C ALA A 26 -13.86 9.57 -11.07
N ARG A 27 -13.21 9.09 -10.00
CA ARG A 27 -13.22 9.70 -8.67
C ARG A 27 -11.80 9.76 -8.10
N SER A 28 -11.66 10.51 -7.00
CA SER A 28 -10.44 10.51 -6.19
C SER A 28 -10.47 9.39 -5.16
N GLN A 29 -9.30 8.82 -4.84
CA GLN A 29 -9.09 8.00 -3.65
C GLN A 29 -8.61 8.90 -2.53
N THR A 30 -9.11 8.74 -1.31
CA THR A 30 -8.56 9.39 -0.12
C THR A 30 -7.44 8.54 0.51
N LEU A 31 -6.57 9.15 1.30
CA LEU A 31 -5.59 8.41 2.09
C LEU A 31 -6.26 7.45 3.08
N ALA A 32 -7.40 7.83 3.66
CA ALA A 32 -8.17 6.94 4.54
C ALA A 32 -8.64 5.66 3.82
N GLU A 33 -9.21 5.78 2.62
CA GLU A 33 -9.63 4.63 1.81
C GLU A 33 -8.46 3.72 1.47
N HIS A 34 -7.34 4.33 1.04
CA HIS A 34 -6.10 3.62 0.75
C HIS A 34 -5.56 2.86 1.96
N HIS A 35 -5.36 3.54 3.09
CA HIS A 35 -4.85 2.94 4.32
C HIS A 35 -5.72 1.77 4.81
N TYR A 36 -7.05 1.93 4.75
CA TYR A 36 -7.98 0.85 5.08
C TYR A 36 -7.76 -0.36 4.17
N LEU A 37 -7.78 -0.17 2.85
CA LEU A 37 -7.69 -1.28 1.91
C LEU A 37 -6.32 -1.97 1.98
N VAL A 38 -5.22 -1.22 2.09
CA VAL A 38 -3.87 -1.77 2.32
C VAL A 38 -3.83 -2.61 3.59
N THR A 39 -4.42 -2.14 4.68
CA THR A 39 -4.45 -2.90 5.95
C THR A 39 -5.24 -4.20 5.79
N MET A 40 -6.37 -4.18 5.10
CA MET A 40 -7.20 -5.37 4.87
C MET A 40 -6.50 -6.40 3.97
N ILE A 41 -5.86 -5.94 2.89
CA ILE A 41 -5.07 -6.82 2.02
C ILE A 41 -3.87 -7.38 2.78
N ALA A 42 -3.14 -6.56 3.52
CA ALA A 42 -2.00 -7.00 4.33
C ALA A 42 -2.42 -8.04 5.37
N ARG A 43 -3.53 -7.82 6.08
CA ARG A 43 -4.10 -8.79 7.03
C ARG A 43 -4.36 -10.14 6.38
N GLU A 44 -5.00 -10.15 5.22
CA GLU A 44 -5.31 -11.38 4.50
C GLU A 44 -4.05 -12.10 4.00
N LEU A 45 -3.09 -11.36 3.47
CA LEU A 45 -1.81 -11.91 3.02
C LEU A 45 -0.97 -12.45 4.19
N ILE A 46 -0.94 -11.77 5.33
CA ILE A 46 -0.28 -12.26 6.55
C ILE A 46 -0.88 -13.62 6.94
N GLN A 47 -2.21 -13.72 6.97
CA GLN A 47 -2.88 -14.97 7.31
C GLN A 47 -2.54 -16.10 6.32
N ARG A 48 -2.61 -15.82 5.02
CA ARG A 48 -2.38 -16.84 3.97
C ARG A 48 -0.92 -17.27 3.85
N ILE A 49 0.03 -16.35 4.03
CA ILE A 49 1.46 -16.59 3.77
C ILE A 49 2.20 -17.01 5.04
N LEU A 50 1.89 -16.40 6.19
CA LEU A 50 2.61 -16.62 7.45
C LEU A 50 1.82 -17.45 8.47
N GLY A 51 0.49 -17.57 8.28
CA GLY A 51 -0.38 -18.33 9.17
C GLY A 51 -0.52 -17.74 10.58
N ASP A 52 -1.01 -18.57 11.51
CA ASP A 52 -1.33 -18.19 12.89
C ASP A 52 -0.14 -18.23 13.85
N ALA A 53 1.02 -18.70 13.40
CA ALA A 53 2.22 -18.79 14.23
C ALA A 53 2.91 -17.43 14.47
N LEU A 54 2.51 -16.39 13.74
CA LEU A 54 3.08 -15.05 13.91
C LEU A 54 2.66 -14.46 15.28
N PRO A 55 3.62 -14.01 16.13
CA PRO A 55 3.30 -13.40 17.41
C PRO A 55 2.32 -12.23 17.28
N ALA A 56 1.40 -12.10 18.23
CA ALA A 56 0.32 -11.11 18.17
C ALA A 56 0.86 -9.68 18.10
N GLU A 57 1.93 -9.39 18.84
CA GLU A 57 2.59 -8.08 18.88
C GLU A 57 3.24 -7.75 17.54
N THR A 58 3.88 -8.73 16.89
CA THR A 58 4.47 -8.57 15.55
C THR A 58 3.40 -8.35 14.49
N ARG A 59 2.28 -9.10 14.60
CA ARG A 59 1.12 -8.92 13.72
C ARG A 59 0.51 -7.53 13.89
N LEU A 60 0.33 -7.07 15.13
CA LEU A 60 -0.19 -5.75 15.44
C LEU A 60 0.72 -4.65 14.87
N LEU A 61 2.03 -4.74 15.11
CA LEU A 61 3.01 -3.77 14.59
C LEU A 61 2.95 -3.67 13.06
N ALA A 62 2.84 -4.80 12.36
CA ALA A 62 2.72 -4.83 10.90
C ALA A 62 1.42 -4.17 10.41
N LEU A 63 0.29 -4.45 11.05
CA LEU A 63 -1.00 -3.88 10.67
C LEU A 63 -1.10 -2.39 11.02
N GLU A 64 -0.53 -1.95 12.14
CA GLU A 64 -0.41 -0.53 12.46
C GLU A 64 0.46 0.21 11.42
N TYR A 65 1.55 -0.40 10.99
CA TYR A 65 2.37 0.17 9.92
C TYR A 65 1.60 0.24 8.61
N ALA A 66 0.93 -0.85 8.19
CA ALA A 66 0.11 -0.84 6.97
C ALA A 66 -0.95 0.27 6.97
N LEU A 67 -1.61 0.48 8.12
CA LEU A 67 -2.64 1.50 8.32
C LEU A 67 -2.12 2.94 8.30
N THR A 68 -0.83 3.13 8.53
CA THR A 68 -0.26 4.47 8.73
C THR A 68 0.95 4.78 7.85
N HIS A 69 1.36 3.88 6.96
CA HIS A 69 2.64 3.98 6.25
C HIS A 69 2.81 5.29 5.46
N ASP A 70 1.72 5.84 4.90
CA ASP A 70 1.70 7.11 4.17
C ASP A 70 1.12 8.28 4.99
N ALA A 71 0.94 8.13 6.31
CA ALA A 71 0.45 9.22 7.16
C ALA A 71 1.30 10.52 7.13
N PRO A 72 2.62 10.51 6.89
CA PRO A 72 3.37 11.75 6.65
C PRO A 72 2.81 12.62 5.51
N GLU A 73 2.13 12.00 4.53
CA GLU A 73 1.48 12.70 3.42
C GLU A 73 0.29 13.56 3.85
N LEU A 74 -0.20 13.41 5.08
CA LEU A 74 -1.23 14.29 5.63
C LEU A 74 -0.78 15.76 5.71
N LEU A 75 0.53 16.00 5.85
CA LEU A 75 1.11 17.34 5.85
C LEU A 75 1.74 17.73 4.50
N MET A 76 2.20 16.74 3.72
CA MET A 76 2.94 16.98 2.47
C MET A 76 2.09 16.87 1.21
N GLY A 77 0.91 16.26 1.30
CA GLY A 77 0.14 15.73 0.17
C GLY A 77 0.69 14.39 -0.33
N ASP A 78 -0.14 13.63 -1.06
CA ASP A 78 0.30 12.44 -1.80
C ASP A 78 1.30 12.87 -2.87
N LEU A 79 2.56 12.45 -2.74
CA LEU A 79 3.60 12.78 -3.72
C LEU A 79 3.70 11.66 -4.77
N PRO A 80 3.61 11.95 -6.08
CA PRO A 80 3.67 10.91 -7.09
C PRO A 80 4.96 10.10 -6.99
N SER A 81 4.84 8.78 -7.06
CA SER A 81 5.99 7.86 -7.03
C SER A 81 7.14 8.24 -7.99
N PRO A 82 6.90 8.71 -9.24
CA PRO A 82 8.00 9.19 -10.10
C PRO A 82 8.78 10.37 -9.51
N LEU A 83 8.11 11.30 -8.82
CA LEU A 83 8.76 12.43 -8.16
C LEU A 83 9.56 11.98 -6.95
N LYS A 84 8.99 11.12 -6.08
CA LYS A 84 9.71 10.54 -4.93
C LYS A 84 11.02 9.86 -5.38
N ARG A 85 10.96 9.03 -6.43
CA ARG A 85 12.15 8.39 -7.01
C ARG A 85 13.16 9.40 -7.54
N ARG A 86 12.70 10.44 -8.25
CA ARG A 86 13.59 11.45 -8.80
C ARG A 86 14.30 12.26 -7.72
N ILE A 87 13.62 12.56 -6.61
CA ILE A 87 14.23 13.22 -5.44
C ILE A 87 15.32 12.33 -4.84
N ALA A 88 15.02 11.06 -4.60
CA ALA A 88 16.00 10.10 -4.07
C ALA A 88 17.22 9.93 -4.98
N GLU A 89 17.02 9.88 -6.30
CA GLU A 89 18.12 9.83 -7.29
C GLU A 89 19.04 11.06 -7.24
N ILE A 90 18.46 12.25 -7.08
CA ILE A 90 19.22 13.51 -7.04
C ILE A 90 19.94 13.68 -5.70
N ALA A 91 19.27 13.35 -4.59
CA ALA A 91 19.76 13.60 -3.24
C ALA A 91 20.65 12.48 -2.68
N GLY A 92 20.56 11.26 -3.23
CA GLY A 92 21.30 10.10 -2.75
C GLY A 92 21.04 9.82 -1.27
N HIS A 93 22.11 9.70 -0.48
CA HIS A 93 22.01 9.44 0.98
C HIS A 93 21.42 10.61 1.78
N ALA A 94 21.34 11.80 1.19
CA ALA A 94 20.79 13.00 1.82
C ALA A 94 19.34 13.25 1.39
N ASP A 95 18.55 12.18 1.17
CA ASP A 95 17.15 12.28 0.72
C ASP A 95 16.32 13.15 1.68
N PRO A 96 15.95 14.37 1.26
CA PRO A 96 15.21 15.29 2.13
C PRO A 96 13.81 14.77 2.41
N LEU A 97 13.20 13.99 1.51
CA LEU A 97 11.86 13.46 1.71
C LEU A 97 11.86 12.46 2.87
N LEU A 98 12.78 11.50 2.85
CA LEU A 98 12.91 10.51 3.93
C LEU A 98 13.18 11.16 5.28
N ARG A 99 13.97 12.24 5.28
CA ARG A 99 14.25 13.02 6.49
C ARG A 99 12.99 13.73 7.00
N ILE A 100 12.25 14.41 6.12
CA ILE A 100 11.01 15.11 6.47
C ILE A 100 9.96 14.12 7.01
N GLU A 101 9.78 12.97 6.35
CA GLU A 101 8.87 11.92 6.83
C GLU A 101 9.20 11.46 8.26
N ARG A 102 10.50 11.29 8.56
CA ARG A 102 10.98 10.91 9.90
C ARG A 102 10.77 12.03 10.94
N GLU A 103 10.91 13.29 10.54
CA GLU A 103 10.61 14.45 11.39
C GLU A 103 9.11 14.56 11.71
N ILE A 104 8.25 14.29 10.72
CA ILE A 104 6.78 14.37 10.85
C ILE A 104 6.20 13.18 11.64
N ALA A 105 6.71 11.98 11.42
CA ALA A 105 6.17 10.75 12.00
C ALA A 105 7.27 9.79 12.46
N PRO A 106 8.01 10.12 13.53
CA PRO A 106 9.13 9.31 14.00
C PRO A 106 8.72 7.88 14.38
N GLU A 107 7.53 7.70 14.95
CA GLU A 107 7.03 6.37 15.32
C GLU A 107 6.71 5.49 14.10
N ILE A 108 6.25 6.08 13.00
CA ILE A 108 5.96 5.36 11.75
C ILE A 108 7.26 4.96 11.08
N ALA A 109 8.25 5.87 11.08
CA ALA A 109 9.60 5.56 10.64
C ALA A 109 10.22 4.42 11.47
N ALA A 110 10.04 4.42 12.79
CA ALA A 110 10.51 3.34 13.66
C ALA A 110 9.84 1.99 13.33
N ARG A 111 8.52 1.97 13.09
CA ARG A 111 7.80 0.75 12.65
C ARG A 111 8.30 0.24 11.30
N ARG A 112 8.52 1.14 10.33
CA ARG A 112 9.12 0.79 9.03
C ARG A 112 10.50 0.16 9.21
N ASP A 113 11.36 0.80 10.00
CA ASP A 113 12.73 0.36 10.24
C ASP A 113 12.73 -1.02 10.95
N ALA A 114 11.81 -1.26 11.88
CA ALA A 114 11.64 -2.55 12.55
C ALA A 114 11.17 -3.68 11.62
N LEU A 115 10.39 -3.36 10.58
CA LEU A 115 9.94 -4.32 9.58
C LEU A 115 10.95 -4.50 8.44
N GLN A 116 11.96 -3.63 8.34
CA GLN A 116 12.84 -3.56 7.19
C GLN A 116 13.49 -4.92 6.90
N GLY A 117 13.32 -5.38 5.66
CA GLY A 117 13.89 -6.63 5.19
C GLY A 117 13.20 -7.91 5.64
N SER A 118 12.09 -7.81 6.38
CA SER A 118 11.23 -8.95 6.74
C SER A 118 10.23 -9.30 5.63
N ALA A 119 9.64 -10.50 5.70
CA ALA A 119 8.52 -10.89 4.84
C ALA A 119 7.29 -9.98 5.04
N LEU A 120 7.10 -9.44 6.24
CA LEU A 120 6.00 -8.50 6.55
C LEU A 120 6.13 -7.19 5.77
N ALA A 121 7.34 -6.63 5.67
CA ALA A 121 7.56 -5.45 4.82
C ALA A 121 7.26 -5.73 3.34
N ALA A 122 7.59 -6.93 2.86
CA ALA A 122 7.24 -7.35 1.50
C ALA A 122 5.71 -7.49 1.32
N ILE A 123 5.01 -8.11 2.27
CA ILE A 123 3.55 -8.26 2.26
C ILE A 123 2.86 -6.89 2.25
N ILE A 124 3.28 -5.95 3.09
CA ILE A 124 2.69 -4.60 3.14
C ILE A 124 2.94 -3.87 1.82
N LYS A 125 4.13 -4.02 1.23
CA LYS A 125 4.40 -3.43 -0.09
C LYS A 125 3.55 -4.05 -1.21
N LEU A 126 3.27 -5.35 -1.15
CA LEU A 126 2.34 -6.00 -2.07
C LEU A 126 0.91 -5.46 -1.89
N ALA A 127 0.48 -5.27 -0.64
CA ALA A 127 -0.84 -4.70 -0.34
C ALA A 127 -1.01 -3.27 -0.90
N ASP A 128 -0.02 -2.40 -0.72
CA ASP A 128 0.04 -1.06 -1.34
C ASP A 128 -0.06 -1.13 -2.87
N LEU A 129 0.73 -2.00 -3.51
CA LEU A 129 0.68 -2.19 -4.97
C LEU A 129 -0.66 -2.76 -5.46
N MET A 130 -1.28 -3.68 -4.70
CA MET A 130 -2.57 -4.27 -5.05
C MET A 130 -3.69 -3.22 -4.98
N ASP A 131 -3.76 -2.43 -3.91
CA ASP A 131 -4.70 -1.30 -3.82
C ASP A 131 -4.51 -0.35 -5.01
N ALA A 132 -3.25 -0.01 -5.32
CA ALA A 132 -2.97 0.89 -6.42
C ALA A 132 -3.39 0.31 -7.79
N CYS A 133 -3.18 -1.00 -8.01
CA CYS A 133 -3.64 -1.68 -9.23
C CYS A 133 -5.17 -1.71 -9.34
N LEU A 134 -5.87 -2.04 -8.24
CA LEU A 134 -7.33 -2.12 -8.22
C LEU A 134 -7.94 -0.74 -8.51
N PHE A 135 -7.47 0.29 -7.82
CA PHE A 135 -8.00 1.63 -7.97
C PHE A 135 -7.81 2.16 -9.40
N ILE A 136 -6.60 2.08 -9.97
CA ILE A 136 -6.35 2.66 -11.28
C ILE A 136 -7.04 1.88 -12.42
N ARG A 137 -7.30 0.59 -12.25
CA ARG A 137 -8.05 -0.21 -13.22
C ARG A 137 -9.53 0.12 -13.20
N GLU A 138 -10.09 0.37 -12.02
CA GLU A 138 -11.51 0.71 -11.86
C GLU A 138 -11.79 2.17 -12.25
N GLU A 139 -10.98 3.10 -11.74
CA GLU A 139 -11.28 4.53 -11.81
C GLU A 139 -10.50 5.27 -12.90
N GLY A 140 -9.44 4.67 -13.47
CA GLY A 140 -8.55 5.35 -14.41
C GLY A 140 -9.20 5.68 -15.76
N ILE A 141 -9.05 6.93 -16.23
CA ILE A 141 -9.65 7.40 -17.48
C ILE A 141 -8.59 7.71 -18.54
N GLY A 142 -8.71 7.05 -19.69
CA GLY A 142 -7.96 7.36 -20.90
C GLY A 142 -6.57 6.74 -20.96
N ARG A 143 -5.85 7.00 -22.06
CA ARG A 143 -4.62 6.31 -22.43
C ARG A 143 -3.52 6.38 -21.35
N HIS A 144 -3.37 7.52 -20.68
CA HIS A 144 -2.34 7.66 -19.65
C HIS A 144 -2.61 6.74 -18.45
N ALA A 145 -3.86 6.66 -18.00
CA ALA A 145 -4.26 5.78 -16.91
C ALA A 145 -4.01 4.30 -17.26
N THR A 146 -4.26 3.88 -18.50
CA THR A 146 -3.94 2.52 -18.98
C THR A 146 -2.44 2.20 -18.83
N VAL A 147 -1.56 3.12 -19.25
CA VAL A 147 -0.11 2.96 -19.11
C VAL A 147 0.32 2.89 -17.64
N VAL A 148 -0.29 3.72 -16.78
CA VAL A 148 -0.02 3.69 -15.34
C VAL A 148 -0.48 2.35 -14.74
N ALA A 149 -1.67 1.86 -15.10
CA ALA A 149 -2.19 0.58 -14.65
C ALA A 149 -1.26 -0.59 -15.02
N GLU A 150 -0.78 -0.65 -16.27
CA GLU A 150 0.16 -1.68 -16.73
C GLU A 150 1.50 -1.63 -15.99
N LYS A 151 2.01 -0.42 -15.71
CA LYS A 151 3.23 -0.23 -14.92
C LYS A 151 3.06 -0.68 -13.48
N THR A 152 1.93 -0.34 -12.85
CA THR A 152 1.64 -0.72 -11.46
C THR A 152 1.46 -2.23 -11.33
N GLU A 153 0.78 -2.88 -12.29
CA GLU A 153 0.66 -4.34 -12.34
C GLU A 153 2.01 -5.03 -12.58
N THR A 154 2.88 -4.44 -13.42
CA THR A 154 4.24 -4.96 -13.61
C THR A 154 5.03 -4.87 -12.31
N ALA A 155 4.96 -3.74 -11.61
CA ALA A 155 5.60 -3.58 -10.30
C ALA A 155 5.07 -4.59 -9.26
N LEU A 156 3.77 -4.90 -9.26
CA LEU A 156 3.18 -5.94 -8.43
C LEU A 156 3.79 -7.32 -8.75
N ARG A 157 3.82 -7.72 -10.03
CA ARG A 157 4.42 -8.99 -10.45
C ARG A 157 5.89 -9.09 -10.08
N ASP A 158 6.66 -8.04 -10.35
CA ASP A 158 8.09 -7.99 -10.02
C ASP A 158 8.31 -8.12 -8.52
N LYS A 159 7.46 -7.48 -7.70
CA LYS A 159 7.55 -7.57 -6.24
C LYS A 159 7.21 -8.97 -5.72
N ILE A 160 6.26 -9.68 -6.34
CA ILE A 160 5.96 -11.08 -6.01
C ILE A 160 7.18 -11.95 -6.31
N LEU A 161 7.79 -11.82 -7.49
CA LEU A 161 8.98 -12.59 -7.88
C LEU A 161 10.21 -12.27 -7.02
N GLU A 162 10.39 -11.01 -6.62
CA GLU A 162 11.41 -10.61 -5.65
C GLU A 162 11.18 -11.30 -4.30
N SER A 163 9.95 -11.28 -3.81
CA SER A 163 9.58 -11.84 -2.50
C SER A 163 9.76 -13.36 -2.48
N GLN A 164 9.38 -14.06 -3.56
CA GLN A 164 9.63 -15.49 -3.76
C GLN A 164 11.12 -15.85 -3.71
N ARG A 165 11.98 -15.05 -4.35
CA ARG A 165 13.43 -15.28 -4.32
C ARG A 165 14.03 -15.04 -2.94
N ARG A 166 13.52 -14.05 -2.21
CA ARG A 166 14.06 -13.63 -0.91
C ARG A 166 13.57 -14.49 0.25
N PHE A 167 12.33 -14.97 0.20
CA PHE A 167 11.67 -15.76 1.24
C PHE A 167 11.11 -17.04 0.60
N ALA A 168 12.01 -17.91 0.15
CA ALA A 168 11.69 -19.09 -0.67
C ALA A 168 10.93 -20.19 0.10
N ASP A 169 10.90 -20.10 1.43
CA ASP A 169 10.19 -20.99 2.35
C ASP A 169 8.69 -20.65 2.46
N LEU A 170 8.25 -19.50 1.94
CA LEU A 170 6.87 -19.03 2.02
C LEU A 170 6.13 -19.21 0.68
N ASP A 171 4.82 -19.52 0.74
CA ASP A 171 3.98 -19.63 -0.47
C ASP A 171 3.44 -18.26 -0.92
N TRP A 172 4.20 -17.57 -1.76
CA TRP A 172 3.77 -16.30 -2.35
C TRP A 172 2.71 -16.44 -3.45
N SER A 173 2.31 -17.66 -3.86
CA SER A 173 1.21 -17.84 -4.81
C SER A 173 -0.11 -17.29 -4.25
N HIS A 174 -0.23 -17.21 -2.92
CA HIS A 174 -1.35 -16.58 -2.24
C HIS A 174 -1.53 -15.11 -2.61
N ALA A 175 -0.46 -14.38 -2.93
CA ALA A 175 -0.55 -12.99 -3.37
C ALA A 175 -1.24 -12.88 -4.74
N THR A 176 -0.82 -13.69 -5.71
CA THR A 176 -1.45 -13.74 -7.04
C THR A 176 -2.91 -14.18 -6.95
N LYS A 177 -3.19 -15.24 -6.18
CA LYS A 177 -4.56 -15.75 -5.97
C LYS A 177 -5.48 -14.69 -5.36
N LEU A 178 -5.01 -13.97 -4.34
CA LEU A 178 -5.79 -12.90 -3.71
C LEU A 178 -6.06 -11.76 -4.70
N TYR A 179 -5.06 -11.33 -5.45
CA TYR A 179 -5.22 -10.24 -6.41
C TYR A 179 -6.23 -10.59 -7.54
N VAL A 180 -6.15 -11.80 -8.10
CA VAL A 180 -7.12 -12.29 -9.11
C VAL A 180 -8.52 -12.38 -8.52
N GLN A 181 -8.66 -12.85 -7.28
CA GLN A 181 -9.94 -12.88 -6.57
C GLN A 181 -10.53 -11.46 -6.39
N MET A 182 -9.72 -10.48 -5.96
CA MET A 182 -10.19 -9.11 -5.75
C MET A 182 -10.60 -8.39 -7.04
N ARG A 183 -10.10 -8.83 -8.19
CA ARG A 183 -10.52 -8.34 -9.52
C ARG A 183 -11.81 -8.97 -10.03
N GLY A 184 -12.41 -9.90 -9.30
CA GLY A 184 -13.57 -10.66 -9.76
C GLY A 184 -13.26 -11.66 -10.88
N GLU A 185 -11.99 -11.96 -11.13
CA GLU A 185 -11.55 -12.92 -12.15
C GLU A 185 -11.60 -14.37 -11.63
N SER A 186 -11.82 -14.55 -10.33
CA SER A 186 -12.01 -15.85 -9.70
C SER A 186 -12.92 -15.74 -8.47
N GLY A 187 -13.58 -16.84 -8.13
CA GLY A 187 -14.58 -16.88 -7.07
C GLY A 187 -15.96 -16.46 -7.58
N THR A 188 -16.95 -16.54 -6.70
CA THR A 188 -18.32 -16.13 -7.02
C THR A 188 -18.56 -14.71 -6.56
N ASP A 189 -19.25 -13.92 -7.39
CA ASP A 189 -19.77 -12.63 -6.94
C ASP A 189 -20.85 -12.86 -5.88
N ASN A 190 -20.54 -12.53 -4.64
CA ASN A 190 -21.45 -12.70 -3.50
C ASN A 190 -22.74 -11.89 -3.66
N ARG A 191 -22.74 -10.81 -4.45
CA ARG A 191 -23.96 -10.07 -4.74
C ARG A 191 -24.89 -10.88 -5.66
N LEU A 192 -24.35 -11.50 -6.71
CA LEU A 192 -25.13 -12.37 -7.58
C LEU A 192 -25.66 -13.61 -6.84
N LEU A 193 -24.85 -14.16 -5.93
CA LEU A 193 -25.29 -15.22 -5.02
C LEU A 193 -26.44 -14.76 -4.11
N PHE A 194 -26.30 -13.58 -3.51
CA PHE A 194 -27.32 -13.01 -2.63
C PHE A 194 -28.63 -12.73 -3.38
N GLU A 195 -28.54 -12.29 -4.63
CA GLU A 195 -29.68 -12.03 -5.52
C GLU A 195 -30.28 -13.32 -6.14
N GLY A 196 -29.68 -14.50 -5.87
CA GLY A 196 -30.19 -15.80 -6.31
C GLY A 196 -30.17 -16.02 -7.83
N SER A 197 -29.36 -15.25 -8.56
CA SER A 197 -29.36 -15.21 -10.02
C SER A 197 -28.10 -15.86 -10.60
N LEU A 198 -27.92 -17.17 -10.36
CA LEU A 198 -26.94 -18.02 -11.06
C LEU A 198 -27.61 -18.87 -12.13
#